data_AF-X0XKR1-F1
#
_entry.id   AF-X0XKR1-F1
#
_cell.length_a   1.000
_cell.length_b   1.000
_cell.length_c   1.000
_cell.angle_alpha   90.00
_cell.angle_beta   90.00
_cell.angle_gamma   90.00
#
_symmetry.space_group_name_H-M   'P 1'
#
loop_
_entity.id
_entity.type
_entity.pdbx_description
1 polymer ?
#
loop_
_entity_poly.entity_id
_entity_poly.type
_entity_poly.pdbx_seq_one_letter_code
_entity_poly.pdbx_strand_id
1 'polypeptide(L)'
;PSDNIVKDMTENCDMVLFWGCDPETTPWGFTGQFASKLCYFWSEAGIRQVYICPELNYGAAVHADKWIPILPNTDAALQLAIAYVWITEGTYEKDYVSTHTVGYDKFKDYVLGKEDGVPKTPDWAFQKCGVPAWTIKALAREFAAKTTSIAHYFGGSMIRGAYSHEPARLECLLLGMQGLGKPGVHQCQLTYKGMPRSEGVGDRSFFNPALSERIRKPAMLTTMNMSKQIIPKTLIHKAIPNPPVTFWGS
;
A
#
# COMPACT_ATOMS: atom_id res chain seq x y z
N PRO A 1 2.46 3.33 -16.45
CA PRO A 1 3.85 3.83 -16.30
C PRO A 1 4.37 3.50 -14.88
N SER A 2 4.74 2.24 -14.65
CA SER A 2 5.32 1.79 -13.38
C SER A 2 6.85 1.76 -13.38
N ASP A 3 7.46 2.06 -14.53
CA ASP A 3 8.85 1.70 -14.82
C ASP A 3 9.86 2.75 -14.32
N ASN A 4 9.36 3.86 -13.74
CA ASN A 4 10.19 4.96 -13.26
C ASN A 4 9.89 5.38 -11.80
N ILE A 5 9.14 4.57 -11.05
CA ILE A 5 8.71 4.92 -9.68
C ILE A 5 9.90 5.06 -8.74
N VAL A 6 10.92 4.19 -8.86
CA VAL A 6 12.11 4.27 -7.97
C VAL A 6 12.91 5.54 -8.21
N LYS A 7 13.05 5.98 -9.47
CA LYS A 7 13.68 7.27 -9.78
C LYS A 7 12.86 8.42 -9.21
N ASP A 8 11.56 8.42 -9.47
CA ASP A 8 10.65 9.46 -8.99
C ASP A 8 10.63 9.57 -7.46
N MET A 9 10.61 8.44 -6.75
CA MET A 9 10.75 8.39 -5.30
C MET A 9 12.12 8.90 -4.85
N THR A 10 13.21 8.50 -5.51
CA THR A 10 14.56 8.95 -5.15
C THR A 10 14.70 10.48 -5.29
N GLU A 11 14.07 11.07 -6.31
CA GLU A 11 14.20 12.49 -6.60
C GLU A 11 13.25 13.37 -5.80
N ASN A 12 12.10 12.84 -5.36
CA ASN A 12 11.01 13.66 -4.82
C ASN A 12 10.48 13.22 -3.44
N CYS A 13 10.83 12.02 -2.95
CA CYS A 13 10.28 11.49 -1.71
C CYS A 13 11.15 11.92 -0.51
N ASP A 14 10.50 12.40 0.55
CA ASP A 14 11.13 12.69 1.83
C ASP A 14 11.14 11.47 2.75
N MET A 15 10.12 10.60 2.62
CA MET A 15 9.89 9.47 3.53
C MET A 15 9.28 8.27 2.81
N VAL A 16 9.77 7.07 3.12
CA VAL A 16 9.22 5.79 2.65
C VAL A 16 8.69 4.99 3.83
N LEU A 17 7.43 4.57 3.75
CA LEU A 17 6.81 3.66 4.72
C LEU A 17 6.94 2.22 4.23
N PHE A 18 7.66 1.39 4.98
CA PHE A 18 7.67 -0.06 4.80
C PHE A 18 6.60 -0.68 5.68
N TRP A 19 5.44 -0.97 5.09
CA TRP A 19 4.26 -1.40 5.86
C TRP A 19 3.95 -2.87 5.61
N GLY A 20 4.10 -3.72 6.62
CA GLY A 20 3.79 -5.14 6.52
C GLY A 20 4.72 -5.93 5.59
N CYS A 21 5.92 -5.41 5.32
CA CYS A 21 6.91 -6.06 4.46
C CYS A 21 8.32 -6.08 5.08
N ASP A 22 9.16 -6.99 4.57
CA ASP A 22 10.58 -7.10 4.93
C ASP A 22 11.44 -7.10 3.65
N PRO A 23 12.10 -5.98 3.32
CA PRO A 23 12.98 -5.86 2.15
C PRO A 23 14.32 -6.59 2.31
N GLU A 24 14.66 -7.08 3.52
CA GLU A 24 15.86 -7.88 3.73
C GLU A 24 15.59 -9.37 3.58
N THR A 25 14.45 -9.88 4.08
CA THR A 25 14.20 -11.34 4.06
C THR A 25 13.58 -11.81 2.76
N THR A 26 12.54 -11.12 2.28
CA THR A 26 11.68 -11.63 1.22
C THR A 26 12.30 -11.66 -0.20
N PRO A 27 13.17 -10.71 -0.61
CA PRO A 27 13.67 -10.64 -1.99
C PRO A 27 14.73 -11.66 -2.39
N TRP A 28 15.36 -12.35 -1.43
CA TRP A 28 16.49 -13.25 -1.73
C TRP A 28 16.16 -14.31 -2.79
N GLY A 29 14.94 -14.85 -2.77
CA GLY A 29 14.49 -15.85 -3.73
C GLY A 29 14.13 -15.32 -5.13
N PHE A 30 14.09 -14.00 -5.33
CA PHE A 30 13.58 -13.38 -6.57
C PHE A 30 14.61 -12.42 -7.19
N THR A 31 15.07 -11.43 -6.44
CA THR A 31 15.91 -10.34 -6.93
C THR A 31 17.16 -10.09 -6.08
N GLY A 32 17.49 -11.05 -5.19
CA GLY A 32 18.69 -11.00 -4.35
C GLY A 32 18.72 -9.77 -3.45
N GLN A 33 19.88 -9.11 -3.37
CA GLN A 33 20.14 -8.00 -2.44
C GLN A 33 19.70 -6.63 -2.98
N PHE A 34 18.96 -6.53 -4.08
CA PHE A 34 18.63 -5.22 -4.67
C PHE A 34 17.83 -4.33 -3.71
N ALA A 35 16.78 -4.87 -3.08
CA ALA A 35 15.96 -4.10 -2.15
C ALA A 35 16.79 -3.59 -0.96
N SER A 36 17.68 -4.43 -0.41
CA SER A 36 18.67 -4.03 0.61
C SER A 36 19.54 -2.86 0.14
N LYS A 37 20.15 -2.97 -1.05
CA LYS A 37 20.98 -1.91 -1.63
C LYS A 37 20.21 -0.62 -1.88
N LEU A 38 18.94 -0.73 -2.29
CA LEU A 38 18.07 0.42 -2.51
C LEU A 38 17.73 1.11 -1.18
N CYS A 39 17.51 0.36 -0.09
CA CYS A 39 17.31 0.93 1.23
C CYS A 39 18.54 1.71 1.70
N TYR A 40 19.76 1.15 1.54
CA TYR A 40 21.00 1.89 1.83
C TYR A 40 21.13 3.17 0.98
N PHE A 41 20.86 3.06 -0.32
CA PHE A 41 20.92 4.21 -1.22
C PHE A 41 19.90 5.31 -0.83
N TRP A 42 18.70 4.93 -0.41
CA TRP A 42 17.72 5.90 0.10
C TRP A 42 18.16 6.54 1.41
N SER A 43 18.83 5.82 2.30
CA SER A 43 19.48 6.43 3.48
C SER A 43 20.57 7.43 3.08
N GLU A 44 21.41 7.10 2.11
CA GLU A 44 22.44 8.04 1.58
C GLU A 44 21.83 9.27 0.91
N ALA A 45 20.68 9.10 0.24
CA ALA A 45 19.90 10.18 -0.36
C ALA A 45 19.13 11.03 0.67
N GLY A 46 19.17 10.67 1.96
CA GLY A 46 18.49 11.39 3.03
C GLY A 46 16.98 11.12 3.12
N ILE A 47 16.50 10.05 2.49
CA ILE A 47 15.09 9.64 2.51
C ILE A 47 14.83 8.83 3.78
N ARG A 48 13.92 9.32 4.61
CA ARG A 48 13.58 8.70 5.88
C ARG A 48 12.83 7.38 5.67
N GLN A 49 13.17 6.33 6.42
CA GLN A 49 12.54 5.02 6.32
C GLN A 49 11.84 4.63 7.62
N VAL A 50 10.51 4.47 7.56
CA VAL A 50 9.67 4.08 8.70
C VAL A 50 9.09 2.70 8.45
N TYR A 51 9.28 1.79 9.40
CA TYR A 51 8.85 0.41 9.30
C TYR A 51 7.67 0.15 10.23
N ILE A 52 6.56 -0.31 9.68
CA ILE A 52 5.32 -0.65 10.41
C ILE A 52 5.09 -2.15 10.26
N CYS A 53 5.44 -2.90 11.29
CA CYS A 53 5.34 -4.36 11.30
C CYS A 53 5.30 -4.89 12.74
N PRO A 54 4.67 -6.06 13.00
CA PRO A 54 4.52 -6.57 14.37
C PRO A 54 5.82 -6.91 15.09
N GLU A 55 6.78 -7.47 14.36
CA GLU A 55 8.10 -7.81 14.86
C GLU A 55 9.13 -6.82 14.33
N LEU A 56 10.24 -6.64 15.06
CA LEU A 56 11.41 -5.95 14.53
C LEU A 56 12.07 -6.87 13.49
N ASN A 57 11.54 -6.85 12.26
CA ASN A 57 12.05 -7.66 11.16
C ASN A 57 13.45 -7.20 10.72
N TYR A 58 14.10 -7.97 9.84
CA TYR A 58 15.49 -7.71 9.46
C TYR A 58 15.64 -6.36 8.74
N GLY A 59 14.71 -6.01 7.85
CA GLY A 59 14.69 -4.69 7.21
C GLY A 59 14.60 -3.55 8.22
N ALA A 60 13.72 -3.67 9.21
CA ALA A 60 13.57 -2.67 10.25
C ALA A 60 14.80 -2.58 11.16
N ALA A 61 15.41 -3.72 11.49
CA ALA A 61 16.61 -3.77 12.33
C ALA A 61 17.84 -3.10 11.68
N VAL A 62 17.93 -3.13 10.34
CA VAL A 62 19.09 -2.64 9.59
C VAL A 62 18.87 -1.22 9.07
N HIS A 63 17.66 -0.89 8.59
CA HIS A 63 17.41 0.34 7.81
C HIS A 63 16.46 1.34 8.46
N ALA A 64 15.70 0.97 9.49
CA ALA A 64 14.65 1.85 9.99
C ALA A 64 15.23 3.04 10.76
N ASP A 65 14.84 4.26 10.36
CA ASP A 65 14.92 5.43 11.22
C ASP A 65 13.89 5.34 12.35
N LYS A 66 12.77 4.65 12.10
CA LYS A 66 11.73 4.37 13.09
C LYS A 66 11.04 3.06 12.80
N TRP A 67 11.02 2.18 13.80
CA TRP A 67 10.12 1.03 13.85
C TRP A 67 8.87 1.35 14.69
N ILE A 68 7.71 0.97 14.18
CA ILE A 68 6.41 1.09 14.83
C ILE A 68 5.81 -0.32 14.96
N PRO A 69 5.84 -0.92 16.17
CA PRO A 69 5.24 -2.24 16.39
C PRO A 69 3.71 -2.13 16.34
N ILE A 70 3.10 -2.94 15.48
CA ILE A 70 1.64 -3.03 15.36
C ILE A 70 1.14 -4.45 15.65
N LEU A 71 0.01 -4.60 16.33
CA LEU A 71 -0.56 -5.93 16.53
C LEU A 71 -0.98 -6.58 15.20
N PRO A 72 -0.77 -7.89 15.01
CA PRO A 72 -1.13 -8.56 13.76
C PRO A 72 -2.61 -8.38 13.37
N ASN A 73 -2.88 -8.09 12.10
CA ASN A 73 -4.23 -7.89 11.54
C ASN A 73 -5.00 -6.67 12.10
N THR A 74 -4.30 -5.64 12.57
CA THR A 74 -4.91 -4.43 13.13
C THR A 74 -4.55 -3.14 12.39
N ASP A 75 -3.86 -3.25 11.25
CA ASP A 75 -3.42 -2.15 10.38
C ASP A 75 -4.55 -1.22 9.96
N ALA A 76 -5.75 -1.76 9.72
CA ALA A 76 -6.93 -0.97 9.39
C ALA A 76 -7.28 0.05 10.49
N ALA A 77 -7.08 -0.30 11.77
CA ALA A 77 -7.32 0.63 12.86
C ALA A 77 -6.29 1.78 12.87
N LEU A 78 -5.02 1.47 12.60
CA LEU A 78 -3.98 2.49 12.47
C LEU A 78 -4.28 3.44 11.30
N GLN A 79 -4.63 2.89 10.13
CA GLN A 79 -4.92 3.69 8.93
C GLN A 79 -6.17 4.57 9.10
N LEU A 80 -7.22 4.06 9.72
CA LEU A 80 -8.42 4.86 10.04
C LEU A 80 -8.10 6.01 11.00
N ALA A 81 -7.23 5.80 11.98
CA ALA A 81 -6.83 6.87 12.89
C ALA A 81 -5.91 7.91 12.23
N ILE A 82 -5.07 7.51 11.28
CA ILE A 82 -4.33 8.46 10.44
C ILE A 82 -5.30 9.32 9.63
N ALA A 83 -6.27 8.70 8.94
CA ALA A 83 -7.31 9.43 8.21
C ALA A 83 -8.11 10.37 9.12
N TYR A 84 -8.45 9.94 10.34
CA TYR A 84 -9.13 10.78 11.33
C TYR A 84 -8.34 12.06 11.64
N VAL A 85 -7.03 11.93 11.88
CA VAL A 85 -6.16 13.09 12.12
C VAL A 85 -6.15 14.02 10.91
N TRP A 86 -5.99 13.50 9.70
CA TRP A 86 -5.99 14.33 8.50
C TRP A 86 -7.32 15.04 8.23
N ILE A 87 -8.45 14.36 8.46
CA ILE A 87 -9.77 14.95 8.29
C ILE A 87 -9.99 16.08 9.31
N THR A 88 -9.62 15.84 10.57
CA THR A 88 -9.85 16.80 11.66
C THR A 88 -8.89 17.98 11.64
N GLU A 89 -7.64 17.78 11.21
CA GLU A 89 -6.63 18.84 11.06
C GLU A 89 -6.67 19.50 9.66
N GLY A 90 -7.38 18.90 8.70
CA GLY A 90 -7.50 19.41 7.33
C GLY A 90 -6.24 19.27 6.48
N THR A 91 -5.34 18.34 6.84
CA THR A 91 -4.00 18.14 6.25
C THR A 91 -3.99 17.08 5.14
N TYR A 92 -4.97 17.13 4.24
CA TYR A 92 -5.05 16.24 3.08
C TYR A 92 -5.33 17.05 1.81
N GLU A 93 -5.07 16.43 0.66
CA GLU A 93 -5.19 17.02 -0.68
C GLU A 93 -6.65 17.16 -1.12
N LYS A 94 -7.32 18.20 -0.64
CA LYS A 94 -8.76 18.44 -0.87
C LYS A 94 -9.13 18.50 -2.36
N ASP A 95 -8.30 19.14 -3.18
CA ASP A 95 -8.55 19.28 -4.62
C ASP A 95 -8.38 17.94 -5.34
N TYR A 96 -7.39 17.13 -4.94
CA TYR A 96 -7.24 15.79 -5.48
C TYR A 96 -8.44 14.91 -5.10
N VAL A 97 -8.83 14.93 -3.82
CA VAL A 97 -9.97 14.16 -3.33
C VAL A 97 -11.26 14.54 -4.05
N SER A 98 -11.51 15.83 -4.28
CA SER A 98 -12.74 16.29 -4.95
C SER A 98 -12.82 15.89 -6.43
N THR A 99 -11.68 15.73 -7.10
CA THR A 99 -11.62 15.47 -8.56
C THR A 99 -11.32 14.01 -8.92
N HIS A 100 -10.65 13.25 -8.05
CA HIS A 100 -10.13 11.91 -8.34
C HIS A 100 -10.73 10.80 -7.46
N THR A 101 -11.70 11.11 -6.60
CA THR A 101 -12.34 10.11 -5.74
C THR A 101 -13.85 10.13 -5.85
N VAL A 102 -14.49 9.01 -5.50
CA VAL A 102 -15.94 8.88 -5.40
C VAL A 102 -16.28 8.31 -4.03
N GLY A 103 -17.25 8.93 -3.34
CA GLY A 103 -17.72 8.44 -2.04
C GLY A 103 -16.91 8.93 -0.83
N TYR A 104 -16.03 9.92 -0.99
CA TYR A 104 -15.24 10.50 0.11
C TYR A 104 -16.11 10.94 1.30
N ASP A 105 -17.26 11.57 1.06
CA ASP A 105 -18.11 12.02 2.17
C ASP A 105 -18.62 10.88 3.07
N LYS A 106 -18.94 9.72 2.48
CA LYS A 106 -19.33 8.53 3.26
C LYS A 106 -18.15 8.01 4.08
N PHE A 107 -16.97 7.93 3.46
CA PHE A 107 -15.76 7.54 4.17
C PHE A 107 -15.44 8.50 5.32
N LYS A 108 -15.52 9.81 5.09
CA LYS A 108 -15.33 10.86 6.08
C LYS A 108 -16.31 10.71 7.25
N ASP A 109 -17.59 10.50 6.96
CA ASP A 109 -18.62 10.35 7.98
C ASP A 109 -18.42 9.07 8.82
N TYR A 110 -17.99 7.96 8.21
CA TYR A 110 -17.59 6.75 8.95
C TYR A 110 -16.37 6.97 9.84
N VAL A 111 -15.32 7.64 9.32
CA VAL A 111 -14.10 7.92 10.09
C VAL A 111 -14.38 8.84 11.28
N LEU A 112 -15.25 9.84 11.09
CA LEU A 112 -15.68 10.75 12.16
C LEU A 112 -16.72 10.15 13.11
N GLY A 113 -17.18 8.91 12.85
CA GLY A 113 -18.14 8.22 13.70
C GLY A 113 -19.58 8.71 13.56
N LYS A 114 -19.93 9.39 12.47
CA LYS A 114 -21.32 9.83 12.22
C LYS A 114 -22.22 8.70 11.74
N GLU A 115 -21.64 7.67 11.13
CA GLU A 115 -22.38 6.49 10.66
C GLU A 115 -22.64 5.49 11.81
N ASP A 116 -21.64 5.22 12.64
CA ASP A 116 -21.66 4.14 13.64
C ASP A 116 -21.57 4.62 15.10
N GLY A 117 -21.48 5.93 15.33
CA GLY A 117 -21.34 6.53 16.66
C GLY A 117 -19.93 6.41 17.25
N VAL A 118 -18.94 5.88 16.50
CA VAL A 118 -17.59 5.60 17.01
C VAL A 118 -16.55 6.36 16.20
N PRO A 119 -16.09 7.53 16.66
CA PRO A 119 -15.01 8.26 16.00
C PRO A 119 -13.72 7.42 16.02
N LYS A 120 -13.03 7.34 14.87
CA LYS A 120 -11.82 6.51 14.70
C LYS A 120 -10.58 7.24 15.24
N THR A 121 -10.62 7.69 16.48
CA THR A 121 -9.56 8.50 17.09
C THR A 121 -8.25 7.72 17.28
N PRO A 122 -7.10 8.40 17.48
CA PRO A 122 -5.86 7.74 17.88
C PRO A 122 -5.98 6.89 19.16
N ASP A 123 -6.78 7.32 20.14
CA ASP A 123 -7.01 6.54 21.37
C ASP A 123 -7.85 5.28 21.11
N TRP A 124 -8.84 5.38 20.22
CA TRP A 124 -9.60 4.22 19.73
C TRP A 124 -8.70 3.21 19.01
N ALA A 125 -7.79 3.70 18.16
CA ALA A 125 -6.87 2.82 17.45
C ALA A 125 -5.86 2.18 18.38
N PHE A 126 -5.33 2.90 19.38
CA PHE A 126 -4.40 2.34 20.38
C PHE A 126 -4.96 1.08 21.04
N GLN A 127 -6.24 1.09 21.44
CA GLN A 127 -6.90 -0.07 22.06
C GLN A 127 -6.99 -1.29 21.12
N LYS A 128 -6.88 -1.09 19.81
CA LYS A 128 -6.98 -2.14 18.80
C LYS A 128 -5.62 -2.61 18.31
N CYS A 129 -4.74 -1.67 17.95
CA CYS A 129 -3.50 -1.96 17.25
C CYS A 129 -2.25 -1.90 18.13
N GLY A 130 -2.38 -1.47 19.38
CA GLY A 130 -1.27 -1.38 20.33
C GLY A 130 -0.31 -0.21 20.07
N VAL A 131 -0.45 0.52 18.96
CA VAL A 131 0.38 1.68 18.65
C VAL A 131 -0.05 2.86 19.51
N PRO A 132 0.84 3.45 20.34
CA PRO A 132 0.46 4.55 21.22
C PRO A 132 -0.13 5.74 20.46
N ALA A 133 -1.20 6.35 20.99
CA ALA A 133 -1.93 7.43 20.32
C ALA A 133 -1.04 8.61 19.91
N TRP A 134 0.00 8.93 20.68
CA TRP A 134 0.98 9.97 20.35
C TRP A 134 1.85 9.59 19.14
N THR A 135 2.22 8.31 19.00
CA THR A 135 2.92 7.80 17.81
C THR A 135 2.03 7.86 16.58
N ILE A 136 0.74 7.52 16.70
CA ILE A 136 -0.24 7.64 15.61
C ILE A 136 -0.36 9.09 15.13
N LYS A 137 -0.53 10.04 16.06
CA LYS A 137 -0.60 11.47 15.75
C LYS A 137 0.67 11.99 15.08
N ALA A 138 1.84 11.58 15.59
CA ALA A 138 3.13 11.96 15.01
C ALA A 138 3.29 11.43 13.58
N LEU A 139 3.02 10.13 13.37
CA LEU A 139 3.07 9.51 12.04
C LEU A 139 2.09 10.18 11.07
N ALA A 140 0.84 10.43 11.50
CA ALA A 140 -0.15 11.06 10.64
C ALA A 140 0.29 12.47 10.20
N ARG A 141 0.75 13.31 11.14
CA ARG A 141 1.21 14.67 10.84
C ARG A 141 2.45 14.69 9.96
N GLU A 142 3.39 13.79 10.22
CA GLU A 142 4.59 13.67 9.40
C GLU A 142 4.26 13.19 7.99
N PHE A 143 3.42 12.15 7.85
CA PHE A 143 2.99 11.63 6.56
C PHE A 143 2.24 12.69 5.75
N ALA A 144 1.44 13.56 6.38
CA ALA A 144 0.81 14.69 5.68
C ALA A 144 1.77 15.84 5.32
N ALA A 145 2.85 16.03 6.10
CA ALA A 145 3.78 17.14 5.91
C ALA A 145 4.93 16.82 4.95
N LYS A 146 5.16 15.54 4.67
CA LYS A 146 6.30 15.03 3.89
C LYS A 146 5.82 14.33 2.63
N THR A 147 6.53 14.50 1.53
CA THR A 147 6.25 13.72 0.31
C THR A 147 6.58 12.28 0.61
N THR A 148 5.55 11.44 0.71
CA THR A 148 5.69 10.09 1.26
C THR A 148 5.15 9.03 0.31
N SER A 149 5.92 7.97 0.14
CA SER A 149 5.52 6.76 -0.59
C SER A 149 5.43 5.56 0.35
N ILE A 150 4.60 4.58 -0.02
CA ILE A 150 4.48 3.32 0.72
C ILE A 150 5.12 2.22 -0.12
N ALA A 151 6.07 1.50 0.47
CA ALA A 151 6.77 0.40 -0.14
C ALA A 151 6.26 -0.94 0.38
N HIS A 152 6.02 -1.86 -0.56
CA HIS A 152 5.52 -3.21 -0.31
C HIS A 152 6.36 -4.27 -0.99
N TYR A 153 6.36 -5.46 -0.38
CA TYR A 153 6.85 -6.69 -0.99
C TYR A 153 5.70 -7.72 -1.09
N PHE A 154 5.03 -7.78 -2.25
CA PHE A 154 3.78 -8.55 -2.47
C PHE A 154 2.68 -8.30 -1.41
N GLY A 155 2.67 -7.11 -0.81
CA GLY A 155 1.83 -6.73 0.34
C GLY A 155 2.05 -7.55 1.62
N GLY A 156 3.06 -8.43 1.63
CA GLY A 156 3.56 -9.17 2.78
C GLY A 156 2.50 -9.86 3.65
N SER A 157 2.73 -9.84 4.96
CA SER A 157 1.84 -10.47 5.95
C SER A 157 0.55 -9.68 6.15
N MET A 158 0.56 -8.36 5.90
CA MET A 158 -0.61 -7.48 6.02
C MET A 158 -1.77 -7.96 5.13
N ILE A 159 -1.50 -8.38 3.90
CA ILE A 159 -2.55 -8.74 2.93
C ILE A 159 -2.93 -10.23 2.94
N ARG A 160 -2.39 -11.04 3.85
CA ARG A 160 -2.67 -12.48 3.93
C ARG A 160 -3.43 -12.90 5.19
N GLY A 161 -3.87 -11.93 5.97
CA GLY A 161 -4.69 -12.13 7.15
C GLY A 161 -6.20 -12.20 6.88
N ALA A 162 -6.98 -12.50 7.93
CA ALA A 162 -8.44 -12.60 7.87
C ALA A 162 -9.12 -11.29 7.43
N TYR A 163 -8.52 -10.15 7.75
CA TYR A 163 -9.02 -8.81 7.42
C TYR A 163 -8.23 -8.12 6.32
N SER A 164 -7.47 -8.86 5.51
CA SER A 164 -6.52 -8.30 4.53
C SER A 164 -7.09 -7.30 3.52
N HIS A 165 -8.39 -7.43 3.20
CA HIS A 165 -9.11 -6.51 2.32
C HIS A 165 -9.32 -5.12 2.93
N GLU A 166 -9.30 -5.00 4.26
CA GLU A 166 -9.43 -3.72 4.94
C GLU A 166 -8.19 -2.84 4.77
N PRO A 167 -6.98 -3.27 5.20
CA PRO A 167 -5.81 -2.41 5.05
C PRO A 167 -5.40 -2.21 3.59
N ALA A 168 -5.68 -3.17 2.71
CA ALA A 168 -5.45 -3.01 1.28
C ALA A 168 -6.29 -1.86 0.67
N ARG A 169 -7.56 -1.72 1.07
CA ARG A 169 -8.42 -0.62 0.61
C ARG A 169 -8.07 0.69 1.28
N LEU A 170 -7.87 0.66 2.60
CA LEU A 170 -7.58 1.85 3.38
C LEU A 170 -6.25 2.49 2.98
N GLU A 171 -5.24 1.71 2.62
CA GLU A 171 -3.98 2.25 2.12
C GLU A 171 -4.17 3.06 0.82
N CYS A 172 -4.95 2.53 -0.13
CA CYS A 172 -5.32 3.26 -1.34
C CYS A 172 -6.06 4.57 -1.02
N LEU A 173 -6.93 4.56 0.00
CA LEU A 173 -7.63 5.77 0.46
C LEU A 173 -6.66 6.77 1.07
N LEU A 174 -5.71 6.33 1.90
CA LEU A 174 -4.70 7.22 2.48
C LEU A 174 -3.81 7.86 1.40
N LEU A 175 -3.33 7.07 0.44
CA LEU A 175 -2.56 7.59 -0.68
C LEU A 175 -3.41 8.54 -1.55
N GLY A 176 -4.69 8.23 -1.77
CA GLY A 176 -5.62 9.14 -2.44
C GLY A 176 -5.79 10.46 -1.70
N MET A 177 -5.87 10.43 -0.36
CA MET A 177 -5.91 11.63 0.47
C MET A 177 -4.61 12.46 0.42
N GLN A 178 -3.47 11.86 0.07
CA GLN A 178 -2.19 12.56 -0.12
C GLN A 178 -1.85 12.84 -1.60
N GLY A 179 -2.79 12.60 -2.53
CA GLY A 179 -2.60 12.88 -3.95
C GLY A 179 -1.76 11.84 -4.68
N LEU A 180 -2.18 10.57 -4.63
CA LEU A 180 -1.56 9.47 -5.36
C LEU A 180 -1.23 9.83 -6.81
N GLY A 181 0.04 9.62 -7.20
CA GLY A 181 0.55 9.89 -8.54
C GLY A 181 1.24 11.25 -8.70
N LYS A 182 1.20 12.12 -7.68
CA LYS A 182 2.13 13.26 -7.58
C LYS A 182 3.58 12.78 -7.49
N PRO A 183 4.56 13.60 -7.88
CA PRO A 183 5.98 13.26 -7.71
C PRO A 183 6.27 12.80 -6.27
N GLY A 184 6.83 11.61 -6.11
CA GLY A 184 7.18 11.01 -4.83
C GLY A 184 6.03 10.44 -3.99
N VAL A 185 4.78 10.43 -4.47
CA VAL A 185 3.61 9.88 -3.75
C VAL A 185 3.06 8.66 -4.48
N HIS A 186 3.56 7.48 -4.11
CA HIS A 186 3.21 6.22 -4.77
C HIS A 186 3.03 5.06 -3.78
N GLN A 187 2.32 4.04 -4.24
CA GLN A 187 2.50 2.68 -3.74
C GLN A 187 3.54 1.98 -4.62
N CYS A 188 4.68 1.59 -4.04
CA CYS A 188 5.79 0.99 -4.75
C CYS A 188 5.93 -0.49 -4.42
N GLN A 189 6.07 -1.31 -5.46
CA GLN A 189 6.38 -2.73 -5.34
C GLN A 189 7.88 -2.94 -5.58
N LEU A 190 8.62 -3.29 -4.52
CA LEU A 190 10.10 -3.33 -4.52
C LEU A 190 10.71 -4.53 -5.25
N THR A 191 9.91 -5.43 -5.82
CA THR A 191 10.40 -6.74 -6.30
C THR A 191 10.70 -6.76 -7.79
N TYR A 192 9.83 -6.18 -8.64
CA TYR A 192 9.92 -6.40 -10.09
C TYR A 192 9.99 -5.13 -10.92
N LYS A 193 9.34 -4.06 -10.45
CA LYS A 193 9.09 -2.85 -11.26
C LYS A 193 10.00 -1.67 -10.90
N GLY A 194 10.81 -1.80 -9.84
CA GLY A 194 11.64 -0.74 -9.30
C GLY A 194 13.09 -0.72 -9.79
N MET A 195 13.42 -1.35 -10.92
CA MET A 195 14.79 -1.34 -11.42
C MET A 195 14.99 -0.15 -12.36
N PRO A 196 15.72 0.92 -11.98
CA PRO A 196 16.24 1.85 -12.98
C PRO A 196 17.19 1.05 -13.88
N ARG A 197 16.82 0.87 -15.14
CA ARG A 197 17.65 0.17 -16.12
C ARG A 197 17.76 1.04 -17.36
N SER A 198 18.99 1.34 -17.77
CA SER A 198 19.29 2.07 -19.01
C SER A 198 18.87 1.26 -20.25
N GLU A 199 18.87 -0.07 -20.15
CA GLU A 199 18.41 -0.98 -21.19
C GLU A 199 17.47 -2.04 -20.58
N GLY A 200 16.34 -2.28 -21.24
CA GLY A 200 15.42 -3.35 -20.88
C GLY A 200 16.15 -4.70 -20.95
N VAL A 201 16.04 -5.51 -19.91
CA VAL A 201 16.66 -6.85 -19.93
C VAL A 201 15.97 -7.68 -20.99
N GLY A 202 16.76 -8.14 -21.96
CA GLY A 202 16.36 -9.20 -22.88
C GLY A 202 15.77 -10.36 -22.08
N ASP A 203 14.53 -10.67 -22.43
CA ASP A 203 13.64 -11.71 -21.90
C ASP A 203 14.20 -12.54 -20.72
N ARG A 204 14.04 -12.03 -19.50
CA ARG A 204 14.18 -12.84 -18.28
C ARG A 204 12.85 -12.89 -17.55
N SER A 205 11.99 -13.69 -18.11
CA SER A 205 10.65 -13.93 -17.64
C SER A 205 10.65 -14.83 -16.42
N PHE A 206 10.64 -14.23 -15.24
CA PHE A 206 10.43 -14.97 -13.99
C PHE A 206 8.96 -15.36 -13.77
N PHE A 207 8.00 -14.84 -14.56
CA PHE A 207 6.59 -15.32 -14.55
C PHE A 207 5.74 -15.04 -15.82
N ASN A 208 6.26 -14.42 -16.89
CA ASN A 208 5.54 -14.32 -18.18
C ASN A 208 6.48 -13.80 -19.27
N PRO A 209 6.50 -14.41 -20.47
CA PRO A 209 7.24 -13.89 -21.62
C PRO A 209 6.82 -12.48 -21.98
N ALA A 210 7.70 -11.72 -22.64
CA ALA A 210 7.43 -10.38 -23.15
C ALA A 210 6.10 -10.35 -23.95
N LEU A 211 5.37 -9.23 -23.91
CA LEU A 211 4.05 -9.10 -24.57
C LEU A 211 4.09 -9.51 -26.06
N SER A 212 5.20 -9.23 -26.75
CA SER A 212 5.45 -9.62 -28.14
C SER A 212 5.55 -11.14 -28.35
N GLU A 213 6.06 -11.87 -27.37
CA GLU A 213 6.11 -13.33 -27.38
C GLU A 213 4.76 -13.96 -27.03
N ARG A 214 3.95 -13.32 -26.16
CA ARG A 214 2.59 -13.79 -25.80
C ARG A 214 1.63 -13.78 -26.99
N ILE A 215 1.87 -12.95 -27.99
CA ILE A 215 1.10 -12.94 -29.26
C ILE A 215 1.44 -14.16 -30.13
N ARG A 216 2.65 -14.71 -30.00
CA ARG A 216 3.19 -15.74 -30.90
C ARG A 216 3.22 -17.15 -30.31
N LYS A 217 3.27 -17.30 -28.98
CA LYS A 217 3.29 -18.60 -28.30
C LYS A 217 2.30 -18.60 -27.13
N PRO A 218 1.38 -19.58 -27.03
CA PRO A 218 0.54 -19.73 -25.85
C PRO A 218 1.43 -20.12 -24.66
N ALA A 219 1.71 -19.16 -23.77
CA ALA A 219 2.35 -19.45 -22.50
C ALA A 219 1.35 -20.16 -21.57
N MET A 220 1.82 -21.15 -20.79
CA MET A 220 1.02 -21.75 -19.71
C MET A 220 0.72 -20.68 -18.65
N LEU A 221 -0.36 -19.94 -18.86
CA LEU A 221 -1.12 -19.32 -17.80
C LEU A 221 -1.97 -20.45 -17.23
N THR A 222 -1.95 -20.66 -15.91
CA THR A 222 -3.03 -21.39 -15.20
C THR A 222 -4.32 -21.05 -15.92
N THR A 223 -4.93 -22.04 -16.57
CA THR A 223 -6.03 -21.87 -17.52
C THR A 223 -7.08 -20.93 -16.95
N MET A 224 -6.97 -19.65 -17.29
CA MET A 224 -8.04 -18.71 -17.03
C MET A 224 -9.01 -18.97 -18.15
N ASN A 225 -9.95 -19.86 -17.87
CA ASN A 225 -11.20 -19.89 -18.60
C ASN A 225 -11.86 -18.53 -18.32
N MET A 226 -11.50 -17.53 -19.14
CA MET A 226 -12.06 -16.19 -19.09
C MET A 226 -13.50 -16.31 -19.55
N SER A 227 -14.36 -16.77 -18.66
CA SER A 227 -15.80 -16.77 -18.86
C SER A 227 -16.22 -15.35 -19.25
N LYS A 228 -17.16 -15.22 -20.19
CA LYS A 228 -17.72 -13.91 -20.59
C LYS A 228 -18.30 -13.11 -19.41
N GLN A 229 -18.49 -13.77 -18.26
CA GLN A 229 -19.04 -13.23 -17.04
C GLN A 229 -18.03 -13.37 -15.91
N ILE A 230 -17.75 -12.28 -15.22
CA ILE A 230 -16.94 -12.22 -14.00
C ILE A 230 -17.90 -11.95 -12.84
N ILE A 231 -17.95 -12.86 -11.87
CA ILE A 231 -18.71 -12.68 -10.63
C ILE A 231 -17.70 -12.60 -9.49
N PRO A 232 -17.62 -11.50 -8.73
CA PRO A 232 -16.75 -11.43 -7.55
C PRO A 232 -17.04 -12.59 -6.61
N LYS A 233 -15.98 -13.23 -6.06
CA LYS A 233 -16.11 -14.42 -5.20
C LYS A 233 -17.11 -14.21 -4.05
N THR A 234 -17.16 -13.01 -3.49
CA THR A 234 -18.06 -12.62 -2.41
C THR A 234 -19.53 -12.56 -2.82
N LEU A 235 -19.84 -12.44 -4.12
CA LEU A 235 -21.21 -12.30 -4.64
C LEU A 235 -21.77 -13.59 -5.24
N ILE A 236 -20.98 -14.68 -5.32
CA ILE A 236 -21.41 -15.97 -5.89
C ILE A 236 -22.70 -16.46 -5.22
N HIS A 237 -22.78 -16.37 -3.89
CA HIS A 237 -23.97 -16.81 -3.12
C HIS A 237 -25.24 -16.02 -3.45
N LYS A 238 -25.12 -14.77 -3.93
CA LYS A 238 -26.26 -13.93 -4.37
C LYS A 238 -26.58 -14.12 -5.85
N ALA A 239 -25.55 -14.33 -6.65
CA ALA A 239 -25.67 -14.48 -8.10
C ALA A 239 -26.36 -15.79 -8.51
N ILE A 240 -26.28 -16.84 -7.69
CA ILE A 240 -26.97 -18.12 -7.93
C ILE A 240 -28.51 -17.95 -7.84
N PRO A 241 -29.08 -17.40 -6.75
CA PRO A 241 -30.53 -17.27 -6.63
C PRO A 241 -31.12 -16.04 -7.33
N ASN A 242 -30.37 -14.93 -7.47
CA ASN A 242 -30.92 -13.63 -7.91
C ASN A 242 -30.09 -12.95 -9.03
N PRO A 243 -29.97 -13.55 -10.23
CA PRO A 243 -29.39 -12.85 -11.38
C PRO A 243 -30.38 -11.80 -11.96
N PRO A 244 -29.91 -10.65 -12.51
CA PRO A 244 -28.52 -10.20 -12.61
C PRO A 244 -28.03 -9.47 -11.35
N VAL A 245 -26.74 -9.66 -11.00
CA VAL A 245 -26.08 -8.92 -9.92
C VAL A 245 -25.16 -7.86 -10.51
N THR A 246 -25.35 -6.60 -10.12
CA THR A 246 -24.51 -5.47 -10.54
C THR A 246 -23.51 -5.14 -9.44
N PHE A 247 -22.24 -4.94 -9.78
CA PHE A 247 -21.16 -4.63 -8.84
C PHE A 247 -20.25 -3.55 -9.42
N TRP A 248 -19.91 -2.54 -8.61
CA TRP A 248 -19.13 -1.37 -9.02
C TRP A 248 -17.65 -1.42 -8.62
N GLY A 249 -17.16 -2.54 -8.08
CA GLY A 249 -15.79 -2.65 -7.57
C GLY A 249 -15.69 -2.53 -6.05
N SER A 250 -14.55 -2.93 -5.51
CA SER A 250 -14.17 -2.84 -4.08
C SER A 250 -13.12 -1.77 -3.86
#